data_AF-S9UJF1-F1
#
_entry.id   AF-S9UJF1-F1
#
_cell.length_a   1.000
_cell.length_b   1.000
_cell.length_c   1.000
_cell.angle_alpha   90.00
_cell.angle_beta   90.00
_cell.angle_gamma   90.00
#
_symmetry.space_group_name_H-M   'P 1'
#
loop_
_entity.id
_entity.type
_entity.pdbx_description
1 polymer ?
#
loop_
_entity_poly.entity_id
_entity_poly.type
_entity_poly.pdbx_seq_one_letter_code
_entity_poly.pdbx_strand_id
1 'polypeptide(L)'
;MEKRIDKLSPYQKVEIRTLLEIAKMRKTLKQIELLNRQGASASGDGAAVSDQMKYHLESQRVREVTQLRQFCRRQYRVLQDLQREAEQCFYAELRKAPSATAGDADGDDRDAEMDFPTLNTHLENAIQYYRHVFDIAVVTSTGGSVRAPMPTLTREERRQYWDPQQGGEETEALLGVRQAGGQQQQDFINAREDQEFEHFFVLTEQKDRLIDEALDRIHVSVLRLKDNAQFISHELDTQAHVLDETEVHIEQTEAHVRQLNKRLDVAIKEIHTSSVCSYVLCLLFLLFVLCLLLRVAT
;
A
#
# COMPACT_ATOMS: atom_id res chain seq x y z
N MET A 1 22.66 5.47 -27.38
CA MET A 1 22.44 6.78 -26.71
C MET A 1 23.42 6.99 -25.55
N GLU A 2 23.75 5.96 -24.77
CA GLU A 2 24.60 6.08 -23.57
C GLU A 2 25.93 6.82 -23.79
N LYS A 3 26.67 6.53 -24.88
CA LYS A 3 27.95 7.22 -25.18
C LYS A 3 27.84 8.74 -25.44
N ARG A 4 26.64 9.24 -25.77
CA ARG A 4 26.40 10.68 -25.94
C ARG A 4 26.03 11.36 -24.63
N ILE A 5 25.49 10.60 -23.66
CA ILE A 5 25.08 11.12 -22.35
C ILE A 5 26.31 11.48 -21.52
N ASP A 6 27.41 10.73 -21.65
CA ASP A 6 28.62 10.95 -20.85
C ASP A 6 29.27 12.32 -21.07
N LYS A 7 29.03 12.96 -22.23
CA LYS A 7 29.58 14.28 -22.59
C LYS A 7 28.74 15.46 -22.08
N LEU A 8 27.54 15.21 -21.59
CA LEU A 8 26.62 16.24 -21.11
C LEU A 8 27.01 16.75 -19.72
N SER A 9 26.57 17.96 -19.38
CA SER A 9 26.75 18.50 -18.02
C SER A 9 26.08 17.57 -17.00
N PRO A 10 26.57 17.53 -15.74
CA PRO A 10 25.92 16.78 -14.67
C PRO A 10 24.43 17.09 -14.56
N TYR A 11 24.04 18.37 -14.68
CA TYR A 11 22.64 18.78 -14.68
C TYR A 11 21.83 18.16 -15.83
N GLN A 12 22.32 18.27 -17.07
CA GLN A 12 21.65 17.71 -18.25
C GLN A 12 21.50 16.18 -18.17
N LYS A 13 22.43 15.49 -17.52
CA LYS A 13 22.32 14.04 -17.27
C LYS A 13 21.15 13.71 -16.34
N VAL A 14 20.99 14.48 -15.26
CA VAL A 14 19.89 14.31 -14.29
C VAL A 14 18.55 14.67 -14.93
N GLU A 15 18.50 15.72 -15.75
CA GLU A 15 17.30 16.10 -16.51
C GLU A 15 16.83 14.97 -17.44
N ILE A 16 17.72 14.45 -18.30
CA ILE A 16 17.37 13.34 -19.21
C ILE A 16 16.89 12.12 -18.42
N ARG A 17 17.54 11.82 -17.29
CA ARG A 17 17.14 10.71 -16.41
C ARG A 17 15.74 10.92 -15.84
N THR A 18 15.44 12.14 -15.41
CA THR A 18 14.12 12.52 -14.88
C THR A 18 13.04 12.37 -15.94
N LEU A 19 13.27 12.88 -17.17
CA LEU A 19 12.36 12.73 -18.30
C LEU A 19 12.12 11.26 -18.66
N LEU A 20 13.15 10.43 -18.59
CA LEU A 20 13.06 9.00 -18.88
C LEU A 20 12.22 8.25 -17.82
N GLU A 21 12.34 8.61 -16.54
CA GLU A 21 11.48 8.04 -15.48
C GLU A 21 10.03 8.53 -15.58
N ILE A 22 9.79 9.80 -15.95
CA ILE A 22 8.45 10.30 -16.27
C ILE A 22 7.84 9.48 -17.42
N ALA A 23 8.59 9.24 -18.50
CA ALA A 23 8.11 8.47 -19.65
C ALA A 23 7.75 7.02 -19.27
N LYS A 24 8.58 6.37 -18.45
CA LYS A 24 8.28 5.03 -17.89
C LYS A 24 6.99 5.04 -17.08
N MET A 25 6.81 6.03 -16.20
CA MET A 25 5.61 6.13 -15.35
C MET A 25 4.33 6.40 -16.18
N ARG A 26 4.41 7.21 -17.24
CA ARG A 26 3.31 7.38 -18.20
C ARG A 26 2.94 6.06 -18.88
N LYS A 27 3.93 5.26 -19.28
CA LYS A 27 3.69 3.96 -19.92
C LYS A 27 2.97 2.99 -18.98
N THR A 28 3.40 2.92 -17.71
CA THR A 28 2.76 2.04 -16.72
C THR A 28 1.35 2.51 -16.36
N LEU A 29 1.09 3.82 -16.32
CA LEU A 29 -0.26 4.35 -16.15
C LEU A 29 -1.20 3.94 -17.27
N LYS A 30 -0.77 4.09 -18.54
CA LYS A 30 -1.55 3.64 -19.70
C LYS A 30 -1.88 2.16 -19.61
N GLN A 31 -0.93 1.34 -19.13
CA GLN A 31 -1.16 -0.09 -18.94
C GLN A 31 -2.21 -0.38 -17.85
N ILE A 32 -2.16 0.32 -16.72
CA ILE A 32 -3.19 0.22 -15.67
C ILE A 32 -4.56 0.60 -16.22
N GLU A 33 -4.63 1.68 -17.00
CA GLU A 33 -5.89 2.14 -17.60
C GLU A 33 -6.47 1.11 -18.57
N LEU A 34 -5.63 0.50 -19.42
CA LEU A 34 -6.03 -0.58 -20.33
C LEU A 34 -6.58 -1.79 -19.56
N LEU A 35 -5.90 -2.24 -18.51
CA LEU A 35 -6.36 -3.36 -17.67
C LEU A 35 -7.69 -3.04 -16.95
N ASN A 36 -7.87 -1.80 -16.51
CA ASN A 36 -9.13 -1.37 -15.90
C ASN A 36 -10.28 -1.36 -16.91
N ARG A 37 -10.05 -0.84 -18.14
CA ARG A 37 -11.03 -0.86 -19.23
C ARG A 37 -11.41 -2.28 -19.63
N GLN A 38 -10.45 -3.19 -19.74
CA GLN A 38 -10.69 -4.59 -20.13
C GLN A 38 -11.62 -5.35 -19.17
N GLY A 39 -11.52 -5.14 -17.86
CA GLY A 39 -12.46 -5.79 -16.95
C GLY A 39 -13.80 -5.06 -16.77
N ALA A 40 -13.88 -3.78 -17.15
CA ALA A 40 -15.19 -3.12 -17.28
C ALA A 40 -15.99 -3.72 -18.44
N SER A 41 -15.35 -3.98 -19.59
CA SER A 41 -16.01 -4.62 -20.73
C SER A 41 -16.39 -6.08 -20.48
N ALA A 42 -15.56 -6.84 -19.73
CA ALA A 42 -15.83 -8.24 -19.41
C ALA A 42 -17.02 -8.46 -18.43
N SER A 43 -17.53 -7.39 -17.81
CA SER A 43 -18.70 -7.46 -16.92
C SER A 43 -20.03 -7.43 -17.70
N GLY A 44 -20.04 -6.88 -18.92
CA GLY A 44 -21.28 -6.57 -19.65
C GLY A 44 -21.77 -7.64 -20.65
N ASP A 45 -20.90 -8.53 -21.13
CA ASP A 45 -21.27 -9.51 -22.15
C ASP A 45 -21.62 -10.87 -21.52
N GLY A 46 -22.88 -11.27 -21.63
CA GLY A 46 -23.48 -12.47 -21.03
C GLY A 46 -23.02 -13.80 -21.65
N ALA A 47 -21.79 -13.87 -22.15
CA ALA A 47 -21.21 -15.12 -22.65
C ALA A 47 -21.04 -16.11 -21.49
N ALA A 48 -21.49 -17.35 -21.69
CA ALA A 48 -21.46 -18.45 -20.73
C ALA A 48 -20.04 -18.98 -20.45
N VAL A 49 -19.13 -18.09 -20.03
CA VAL A 49 -17.84 -18.46 -19.46
C VAL A 49 -18.08 -18.94 -18.04
N SER A 50 -17.53 -20.12 -17.69
CA SER A 50 -17.63 -20.67 -16.33
C SER A 50 -17.22 -19.63 -15.28
N ASP A 51 -18.06 -19.44 -14.26
CA ASP A 51 -17.84 -18.45 -13.19
C ASP A 51 -16.45 -18.57 -12.57
N GLN A 52 -15.94 -19.80 -12.44
CA GLN A 52 -14.60 -20.07 -11.90
C GLN A 52 -13.48 -19.44 -12.74
N MET A 53 -13.60 -19.47 -14.08
CA MET A 53 -12.63 -18.85 -14.99
C MET A 53 -12.68 -17.31 -14.88
N LYS A 54 -13.88 -16.75 -14.73
CA LYS A 54 -14.07 -15.30 -14.54
C LYS A 54 -13.42 -14.80 -13.24
N TYR A 55 -13.60 -15.53 -12.14
CA TYR A 55 -12.91 -15.23 -10.88
C TYR A 55 -11.38 -15.32 -10.99
N HIS A 56 -10.87 -16.32 -11.71
CA HIS A 56 -9.43 -16.48 -11.87
C HIS A 56 -8.81 -15.32 -12.68
N LEU A 57 -9.43 -14.95 -13.80
CA LEU A 57 -9.01 -13.82 -14.64
C LEU A 57 -9.08 -12.49 -13.88
N GLU A 58 -10.15 -12.28 -13.12
CA GLU A 58 -10.31 -11.06 -12.32
C GLU A 58 -9.26 -10.99 -11.20
N SER A 59 -8.99 -12.12 -10.52
CA SER A 59 -7.95 -12.20 -9.50
C SER A 59 -6.55 -11.92 -10.07
N GLN A 60 -6.24 -12.45 -11.26
CA GLN A 60 -4.99 -12.17 -11.95
C GLN A 60 -4.87 -10.67 -12.30
N ARG A 61 -5.93 -10.09 -12.87
CA ARG A 61 -5.98 -8.67 -13.22
C ARG A 61 -5.76 -7.76 -12.01
N VAL A 62 -6.44 -8.05 -10.89
CA VAL A 62 -6.28 -7.29 -9.65
C VAL A 62 -4.84 -7.37 -9.13
N ARG A 63 -4.19 -8.54 -9.22
CA ARG A 63 -2.77 -8.70 -8.84
C ARG A 63 -1.87 -7.85 -9.74
N GLU A 64 -2.05 -7.89 -11.05
CA GLU A 64 -1.25 -7.11 -12.01
C GLU A 64 -1.41 -5.60 -11.78
N VAL A 65 -2.65 -5.10 -11.63
CA VAL A 65 -2.91 -3.69 -11.32
C VAL A 65 -2.26 -3.29 -10.01
N THR A 66 -2.30 -4.15 -9.00
CA THR A 66 -1.66 -3.89 -7.70
C THR A 66 -0.13 -3.79 -7.84
N GLN A 67 0.49 -4.69 -8.60
CA GLN A 67 1.93 -4.66 -8.87
C GLN A 67 2.34 -3.39 -9.64
N LEU A 68 1.59 -3.01 -10.67
CA LEU A 68 1.84 -1.79 -11.43
C LEU A 68 1.70 -0.53 -10.57
N ARG A 69 0.72 -0.48 -9.67
CA ARG A 69 0.57 0.62 -8.69
C ARG A 69 1.76 0.70 -7.73
N GLN A 70 2.23 -0.44 -7.22
CA GLN A 70 3.43 -0.47 -6.37
C GLN A 70 4.68 -0.01 -7.14
N PHE A 71 4.81 -0.40 -8.42
CA PHE A 71 5.89 0.07 -9.28
C PHE A 71 5.84 1.60 -9.45
N CYS A 72 4.67 2.18 -9.73
CA CYS A 72 4.51 3.62 -9.87
C CYS A 72 4.88 4.37 -8.58
N ARG A 73 4.51 3.84 -7.40
CA ARG A 73 4.91 4.42 -6.10
C ARG A 73 6.42 4.42 -5.90
N ARG A 74 7.12 3.37 -6.33
CA ARG A 74 8.60 3.33 -6.28
C ARG A 74 9.21 4.35 -7.21
N GLN A 75 8.68 4.46 -8.43
CA GLN A 75 9.17 5.44 -9.42
C GLN A 75 8.93 6.88 -9.00
N TYR A 76 7.81 7.15 -8.33
CA TYR A 76 7.54 8.45 -7.75
C TYR A 76 8.61 8.87 -6.73
N ARG A 77 9.08 7.95 -5.88
CA ARG A 77 10.19 8.24 -4.93
C ARG A 77 11.49 8.54 -5.67
N VAL A 78 11.83 7.74 -6.68
CA VAL A 78 13.01 7.98 -7.53
C VAL A 78 12.94 9.36 -8.16
N LEU A 79 11.77 9.78 -8.62
CA LEU A 79 11.56 11.08 -9.21
C LEU A 79 11.74 12.23 -8.21
N GLN A 80 11.31 12.05 -6.95
CA GLN A 80 11.59 13.02 -5.87
C GLN A 80 13.08 13.11 -5.55
N ASP A 81 13.80 11.99 -5.55
CA ASP A 81 15.24 11.98 -5.32
C ASP A 81 16.00 12.65 -6.48
N LEU A 82 15.59 12.38 -7.72
CA LEU A 82 16.13 13.04 -8.91
C LEU A 82 15.85 14.55 -8.94
N GLN A 83 14.69 14.99 -8.44
CA GLN A 83 14.40 16.42 -8.29
C GLN A 83 15.43 17.09 -7.38
N ARG A 84 15.68 16.52 -6.20
CA ARG A 84 16.67 17.04 -5.25
C ARG A 84 18.08 16.99 -5.83
N GLU A 85 18.42 15.94 -6.56
CA GLU A 85 19.71 15.82 -7.25
C GLU A 85 19.86 16.91 -8.33
N ALA A 86 18.80 17.18 -9.11
CA ALA A 86 18.78 18.22 -10.13
C ALA A 86 18.98 19.61 -9.51
N GLU A 87 18.27 19.92 -8.43
CA GLU A 87 18.44 21.16 -7.66
C GLU A 87 19.90 21.31 -7.16
N GLN A 88 20.46 20.25 -6.57
CA GLN A 88 21.85 20.28 -6.08
C GLN A 88 22.85 20.50 -7.20
N CYS A 89 22.69 19.81 -8.34
CA CYS A 89 23.55 19.99 -9.50
C CYS A 89 23.44 21.40 -10.08
N PHE A 90 22.23 21.93 -10.19
CA PHE A 90 21.98 23.29 -10.68
C PHE A 90 22.68 24.35 -9.79
N TYR A 91 22.46 24.32 -8.47
CA TYR A 91 23.12 25.26 -7.57
C TYR A 91 24.64 25.08 -7.51
N ALA A 92 25.14 23.85 -7.70
CA ALA A 92 26.58 23.60 -7.79
C ALA A 92 27.19 24.17 -9.07
N GLU A 93 26.47 24.14 -10.20
CA GLU A 93 26.88 24.80 -11.44
C GLU A 93 26.84 26.32 -11.31
N LEU A 94 25.78 26.88 -10.70
CA LEU A 94 25.65 28.31 -10.42
C LEU A 94 26.80 28.86 -9.54
N ARG A 95 27.28 28.07 -8.57
CA ARG A 95 28.45 28.44 -7.74
C ARG A 95 29.79 28.35 -8.48
N LYS A 96 29.87 27.51 -9.51
CA LYS A 96 31.10 27.33 -10.31
C LYS A 96 31.21 28.38 -11.40
N ALA A 97 30.10 28.95 -11.85
CA ALA A 97 30.10 30.14 -12.68
C ALA A 97 30.87 31.24 -11.92
N PRO A 98 32.12 31.55 -12.31
CA PRO A 98 32.88 32.58 -11.64
C PRO A 98 32.08 33.87 -11.74
N SER A 99 32.16 34.74 -10.73
CA SER A 99 31.79 36.14 -10.91
C SER A 99 32.72 36.73 -11.97
N ALA A 100 32.43 36.47 -13.25
CA ALA A 100 33.13 37.00 -14.39
C ALA A 100 32.84 38.50 -14.37
N THR A 101 33.71 39.19 -13.66
CA THR A 101 33.92 40.62 -13.69
C THR A 101 33.87 41.10 -15.13
N ALA A 102 32.77 41.79 -15.47
CA ALA A 102 32.62 42.79 -16.51
C ALA A 102 33.73 42.80 -17.58
N GLY A 103 33.55 42.02 -18.65
CA GLY A 103 34.43 42.10 -19.81
C GLY A 103 34.04 41.12 -20.91
N ASP A 104 33.14 41.56 -21.79
CA ASP A 104 33.01 41.12 -23.19
C ASP A 104 33.02 39.61 -23.48
N ALA A 105 32.09 38.86 -22.89
CA ALA A 105 31.72 37.54 -23.40
C ALA A 105 30.36 37.64 -24.13
N ASP A 106 30.44 37.80 -25.45
CA ASP A 106 29.33 37.93 -26.37
C ASP A 106 28.63 36.56 -26.56
N GLY A 107 27.44 36.46 -25.96
CA GLY A 107 26.27 35.68 -26.41
C GLY A 107 26.43 34.19 -26.73
N ASP A 108 26.20 33.32 -25.74
CA ASP A 108 25.47 32.04 -25.92
C ASP A 108 25.03 31.40 -24.59
N ASP A 109 25.70 31.72 -23.46
CA ASP A 109 25.46 31.06 -22.16
C ASP A 109 24.22 31.55 -21.38
N ARG A 110 23.45 32.52 -21.90
CA ARG A 110 22.25 33.04 -21.20
C ARG A 110 21.03 32.11 -21.29
N ASP A 111 21.02 31.17 -22.22
CA ASP A 111 19.86 30.28 -22.42
C ASP A 111 19.77 29.20 -21.32
N ALA A 112 20.91 28.77 -20.76
CA ALA A 112 20.95 27.76 -19.70
C ALA A 112 20.32 28.23 -18.37
N GLU A 113 20.27 29.55 -18.12
CA GLU A 113 19.70 30.11 -16.88
C GLU A 113 18.15 30.13 -16.91
N MET A 114 17.53 30.14 -18.10
CA MET A 114 16.06 30.10 -18.25
C MET A 114 15.47 28.67 -18.24
N ASP A 115 16.29 27.65 -18.44
CA ASP A 115 15.81 26.27 -18.61
C ASP A 115 15.43 25.60 -17.29
N PHE A 116 16.10 25.94 -16.17
CA PHE A 116 15.83 25.31 -14.87
C PHE A 116 14.43 25.61 -14.31
N PRO A 117 13.94 26.88 -14.27
CA PRO A 117 12.59 27.17 -13.81
C PRO A 117 11.52 26.47 -14.65
N THR A 118 11.74 26.39 -15.96
CA THR A 118 10.83 25.72 -16.90
C THR A 118 10.80 24.21 -16.64
N LEU A 119 11.96 23.58 -16.48
CA LEU A 119 12.06 22.15 -16.13
C LEU A 119 11.41 21.86 -14.77
N ASN A 120 11.70 22.68 -13.76
CA ASN A 120 11.14 22.51 -12.42
C ASN A 120 9.61 22.66 -12.44
N THR A 121 9.08 23.60 -13.21
CA THR A 121 7.63 23.74 -13.42
C THR A 121 7.02 22.50 -14.06
N HIS A 122 7.66 21.93 -15.10
CA HIS A 122 7.21 20.68 -15.72
C HIS A 122 7.27 19.49 -14.74
N LEU A 123 8.29 19.45 -13.89
CA LEU A 123 8.47 18.42 -12.89
C LEU A 123 7.42 18.50 -11.78
N GLU A 124 7.16 19.69 -11.27
CA GLU A 124 6.11 19.94 -10.28
C GLU A 124 4.72 19.61 -10.84
N ASN A 125 4.42 20.04 -12.06
CA ASN A 125 3.17 19.69 -12.75
C ASN A 125 3.02 18.17 -12.91
N ALA A 126 4.10 17.47 -13.27
CA ALA A 126 4.11 16.02 -13.33
C ALA A 126 3.84 15.41 -11.95
N ILE A 127 4.56 15.84 -10.91
CA ILE A 127 4.40 15.38 -9.53
C ILE A 127 2.97 15.56 -9.05
N GLN A 128 2.38 16.73 -9.26
CA GLN A 128 1.00 17.04 -8.87
C GLN A 128 0.01 16.13 -9.60
N TYR A 129 0.17 15.96 -10.92
CA TYR A 129 -0.65 15.04 -11.70
C TYR A 129 -0.60 13.60 -11.15
N TYR A 130 0.60 13.08 -10.89
CA TYR A 130 0.75 11.72 -10.36
C TYR A 130 0.22 11.58 -8.93
N ARG A 131 0.37 12.62 -8.11
CA ARG A 131 -0.18 12.67 -6.76
C ARG A 131 -1.70 12.50 -6.80
N HIS A 132 -2.37 13.23 -7.70
CA HIS A 132 -3.81 13.14 -7.92
C HIS A 132 -4.24 11.77 -8.45
N VAL A 133 -3.58 11.25 -9.50
CA VAL A 133 -3.97 10.00 -10.15
C VAL A 133 -3.82 8.78 -9.24
N PHE A 134 -2.79 8.74 -8.41
CA PHE A 134 -2.50 7.59 -7.55
C PHE A 134 -3.01 7.74 -6.12
N ASP A 135 -3.68 8.85 -5.82
CA ASP A 135 -4.12 9.21 -4.48
C ASP A 135 -2.95 9.08 -3.47
N ILE A 136 -1.78 9.56 -3.89
CA ILE A 136 -0.57 9.53 -3.06
C ILE A 136 -0.70 10.68 -2.07
N ALA A 137 -1.31 10.39 -0.92
CA ALA A 137 -1.12 11.22 0.26
C ALA A 137 0.36 11.13 0.65
N VAL A 138 1.12 12.20 0.41
CA VAL A 138 2.46 12.32 0.98
C VAL A 138 2.27 12.39 2.48
N VAL A 139 2.52 11.26 3.16
CA VAL A 139 2.63 11.21 4.61
C VAL A 139 3.93 11.93 4.94
N THR A 140 3.86 13.26 5.07
CA THR A 140 4.93 14.01 5.72
C THR A 140 5.13 13.38 7.09
N SER A 141 6.36 12.96 7.37
CA SER A 141 6.75 12.19 8.56
C SER A 141 6.58 12.95 9.89
N THR A 142 5.79 14.02 9.90
CA THR A 142 5.38 14.76 11.10
C THR A 142 4.01 14.33 11.64
N GLY A 143 3.30 13.35 11.04
CA GLY A 143 2.09 12.81 11.65
C GLY A 143 1.60 11.53 10.96
N GLY A 144 1.55 10.43 11.72
CA GLY A 144 1.23 9.10 11.20
C GLY A 144 -0.12 9.03 10.48
N SER A 145 -0.09 8.59 9.22
CA SER A 145 -1.29 8.25 8.47
C SER A 145 -1.63 6.78 8.68
N VAL A 146 -2.61 6.54 9.56
CA VAL A 146 -3.43 5.33 9.53
C VAL A 146 -4.51 5.58 8.48
N ARG A 147 -4.51 4.75 7.44
CA ARG A 147 -5.48 4.73 6.34
C ARG A 147 -6.89 4.48 6.89
N ALA A 148 -7.74 5.50 6.93
CA ALA A 148 -9.17 5.31 7.16
C ALA A 148 -9.79 4.58 5.95
N PRO A 149 -10.71 3.62 6.16
CA PRO A 149 -11.47 3.02 5.07
C PRO A 149 -12.37 4.10 4.45
N MET A 150 -12.23 4.29 3.12
CA MET A 150 -13.09 5.16 2.34
C MET A 150 -14.57 4.79 2.57
N PRO A 151 -15.47 5.76 2.77
CA PRO A 151 -16.89 5.48 2.76
C PRO A 151 -17.25 4.90 1.39
N THR A 152 -17.90 3.74 1.39
CA THR A 152 -18.49 3.15 0.18
C THR A 152 -19.66 4.02 -0.25
N LEU A 153 -19.37 5.13 -0.94
CA LEU A 153 -20.39 5.90 -1.65
C LEU A 153 -21.10 4.96 -2.62
N THR A 154 -22.42 4.95 -2.48
CA THR A 154 -23.31 4.18 -3.34
C THR A 154 -23.15 4.60 -4.80
N ARG A 155 -23.53 3.73 -5.73
CA ARG A 155 -23.40 3.97 -7.18
C ARG A 155 -24.17 5.24 -7.62
N GLU A 156 -25.15 5.65 -6.85
CA GLU A 156 -26.02 6.80 -7.10
C GLU A 156 -25.37 8.11 -6.65
N GLU A 157 -24.76 8.15 -5.46
CA GLU A 157 -24.03 9.34 -4.97
C GLU A 157 -22.82 9.69 -5.85
N ARG A 158 -22.21 8.69 -6.49
CA ARG A 158 -21.08 8.87 -7.40
C ARG A 158 -21.47 9.52 -8.74
N ARG A 159 -22.75 9.50 -9.12
CA ARG A 159 -23.25 10.18 -10.34
C ARG A 159 -23.55 11.65 -10.09
N GLN A 160 -23.84 12.04 -8.85
CA GLN A 160 -24.25 13.40 -8.52
C GLN A 160 -23.07 14.37 -8.36
N TYR A 161 -21.85 13.85 -8.17
CA TYR A 161 -20.65 14.65 -7.90
C TYR A 161 -19.73 14.86 -9.12
N TRP A 162 -20.04 14.25 -10.28
CA TRP A 162 -19.23 14.36 -11.50
C TRP A 162 -20.13 14.60 -12.70
N ASP A 163 -20.70 15.81 -12.79
CA ASP A 163 -21.30 16.31 -14.01
C ASP A 163 -20.25 17.12 -14.79
N PRO A 164 -19.71 16.61 -15.92
CA PRO A 164 -18.63 17.27 -16.65
C PRO A 164 -19.09 18.47 -17.50
N GLN A 165 -20.38 18.84 -17.47
CA GLN A 165 -20.93 19.82 -18.41
C GLN A 165 -20.82 21.29 -17.99
N GLN A 166 -20.32 21.64 -16.81
CA GLN A 166 -20.24 23.04 -16.35
C GLN A 166 -18.85 23.72 -16.43
N GLY A 167 -17.81 23.04 -16.88
CA GLY A 167 -16.43 23.58 -16.85
C GLY A 167 -15.81 23.92 -18.21
N GLY A 168 -16.61 24.18 -19.25
CA GLY A 168 -16.13 24.24 -20.64
C GLY A 168 -15.90 25.62 -21.26
N GLU A 169 -16.36 26.72 -20.67
CA GLU A 169 -16.38 28.02 -21.37
C GLU A 169 -15.48 29.12 -20.77
N GLU A 170 -14.90 28.95 -19.59
CA GLU A 170 -14.14 30.03 -18.94
C GLU A 170 -12.61 30.04 -19.23
N THR A 171 -12.05 28.98 -19.82
CA THR A 171 -10.59 28.92 -20.05
C THR A 171 -10.12 29.46 -21.40
N GLU A 172 -11.02 29.74 -22.35
CA GLU A 172 -10.64 30.39 -23.62
C GLU A 172 -10.57 31.92 -23.55
N ALA A 173 -11.15 32.55 -22.52
CA ALA A 173 -11.06 34.00 -22.34
C ALA A 173 -9.71 34.48 -21.78
N LEU A 174 -8.86 33.58 -21.27
CA LEU A 174 -7.62 33.92 -20.58
C LEU A 174 -6.37 33.98 -21.47
N LEU A 175 -6.50 33.69 -22.78
CA LEU A 175 -5.42 33.79 -23.77
C LEU A 175 -5.67 34.94 -24.77
N GLY A 176 -6.07 36.09 -24.24
CA GLY A 176 -6.12 37.36 -24.96
C GLY A 176 -4.74 37.77 -25.47
N VAL A 177 -4.50 37.50 -26.75
CA VAL A 177 -3.40 37.99 -27.58
C VAL A 177 -3.29 39.52 -27.43
N ARG A 178 -2.24 39.97 -26.74
CA ARG A 178 -1.93 41.38 -26.51
C ARG A 178 -1.18 41.95 -27.72
N GLN A 179 -1.90 42.66 -28.58
CA GLN A 179 -1.33 43.49 -29.64
C GLN A 179 -1.16 44.95 -29.14
N ALA A 180 0.07 45.42 -29.24
CA ALA A 180 0.63 46.76 -29.12
C ALA A 180 -0.30 47.97 -28.85
N GLY A 181 0.14 48.77 -27.86
CA GLY A 181 0.13 50.23 -27.93
C GLY A 181 -0.76 50.96 -26.91
N GLY A 182 -0.16 51.86 -26.13
CA GLY A 182 -0.89 52.96 -25.49
C GLY A 182 -0.71 53.11 -23.98
N GLN A 183 0.19 54.03 -23.61
CA GLN A 183 0.16 54.93 -22.45
C GLN A 183 -0.20 54.37 -21.06
N GLN A 184 0.85 54.35 -20.23
CA GLN A 184 0.82 54.31 -18.78
C GLN A 184 -0.09 55.41 -18.20
N GLN A 185 -1.24 55.02 -17.68
CA GLN A 185 -1.88 55.70 -16.56
C GLN A 185 -1.90 54.68 -15.42
N GLN A 186 -1.04 54.90 -14.43
CA GLN A 186 -1.01 54.14 -13.18
C GLN A 186 -2.26 54.50 -12.37
N ASP A 187 -3.39 53.87 -12.71
CA ASP A 187 -4.41 53.62 -11.72
C ASP A 187 -3.84 52.54 -10.80
N PHE A 188 -3.54 52.92 -9.55
CA PHE A 188 -3.30 51.97 -8.48
C PHE A 188 -4.60 51.19 -8.27
N ILE A 189 -4.78 50.12 -9.04
CA ILE A 189 -5.82 49.12 -8.80
C ILE A 189 -5.53 48.58 -7.40
N ASN A 190 -6.36 49.01 -6.46
CA ASN A 190 -6.28 48.63 -5.08
C ASN A 190 -6.72 47.17 -5.02
N ALA A 191 -5.77 46.23 -5.14
CA ALA A 191 -5.97 44.76 -5.18
C ALA A 191 -6.75 44.20 -3.96
N ARG A 192 -7.10 45.06 -3.01
CA ARG A 192 -7.92 44.79 -1.84
C ARG A 192 -9.43 44.91 -2.12
N GLU A 193 -9.84 45.58 -3.20
CA GLU A 193 -11.25 45.77 -3.59
C GLU A 193 -11.68 44.82 -4.73
N ASP A 194 -10.77 43.95 -5.19
CA ASP A 194 -11.08 42.94 -6.19
C ASP A 194 -12.03 41.90 -5.58
N GLN A 195 -13.25 41.86 -6.10
CA GLN A 195 -14.34 40.96 -5.69
C GLN A 195 -13.91 39.47 -5.68
N GLU A 196 -12.90 39.13 -6.46
CA GLU A 196 -12.28 37.81 -6.54
C GLU A 196 -11.51 37.44 -5.25
N PHE A 197 -10.86 38.42 -4.60
CA PHE A 197 -10.14 38.20 -3.35
C PHE A 197 -11.11 37.88 -2.21
N GLU A 198 -12.25 38.58 -2.12
CA GLU A 198 -13.29 38.28 -1.11
C GLU A 198 -13.85 36.86 -1.31
N HIS A 199 -14.11 36.45 -2.56
CA HIS A 199 -14.55 35.09 -2.86
C HIS A 199 -13.49 34.04 -2.47
N PHE A 200 -12.21 34.33 -2.69
CA PHE A 200 -11.12 33.46 -2.27
C PHE A 200 -11.06 33.31 -0.74
N PHE A 201 -11.25 34.39 0.03
CA PHE A 201 -11.27 34.31 1.50
C PHE A 201 -12.45 33.49 2.01
N VAL A 202 -13.65 33.70 1.48
CA VAL A 202 -14.83 32.91 1.84
C VAL A 202 -14.62 31.43 1.52
N LEU A 203 -14.06 31.12 0.34
CA LEU A 203 -13.77 29.74 -0.05
C LEU A 203 -12.69 29.10 0.83
N THR A 204 -11.66 29.87 1.20
CA THR A 204 -10.59 29.39 2.08
C THR A 204 -11.12 29.12 3.48
N GLU A 205 -11.93 30.02 4.03
CA GLU A 205 -12.58 29.83 5.33
C GLU A 205 -13.48 28.59 5.32
N GLN A 206 -14.24 28.38 4.23
CA GLN A 206 -15.07 27.18 4.08
C GLN A 206 -14.21 25.90 4.03
N LYS A 207 -13.07 25.94 3.34
CA LYS A 207 -12.16 24.79 3.29
C LYS A 207 -11.50 24.51 4.63
N ASP A 208 -11.10 25.55 5.37
CA ASP A 208 -10.50 25.39 6.69
C ASP A 208 -11.50 24.74 7.66
N ARG A 209 -12.77 25.15 7.64
CA ARG A 209 -13.83 24.50 8.44
C ARG A 209 -14.01 23.01 8.10
N LEU A 210 -13.94 22.64 6.82
CA LEU A 210 -14.03 21.24 6.40
C LEU A 210 -12.80 20.43 6.85
N ILE A 211 -11.63 21.05 6.86
CA ILE A 211 -10.39 20.44 7.34
C ILE A 211 -10.49 20.20 8.84
N ASP A 212 -10.95 21.17 9.62
CA ASP A 212 -11.13 21.04 11.07
C ASP A 212 -12.13 19.94 11.41
N GLU A 213 -13.27 19.88 10.73
CA GLU A 213 -14.24 18.81 10.92
C GLU A 213 -13.65 17.43 10.57
N ALA A 214 -12.84 17.34 9.51
CA ALA A 214 -12.16 16.11 9.15
C ALA A 214 -11.12 15.71 10.21
N LEU A 215 -10.39 16.67 10.78
CA LEU A 215 -9.41 16.44 11.84
C LEU A 215 -10.08 15.94 13.13
N ASP A 216 -11.23 16.49 13.51
CA ASP A 216 -12.01 16.02 14.65
C ASP A 216 -12.46 14.57 14.47
N ARG A 217 -12.94 14.21 13.28
CA ARG A 217 -13.32 12.83 12.95
C ARG A 217 -12.11 11.89 13.02
N ILE A 218 -10.95 12.33 12.53
CA ILE A 218 -9.71 11.56 12.63
C ILE A 218 -9.33 11.39 14.10
N HIS A 219 -9.38 12.44 14.91
CA HIS A 219 -9.07 12.39 16.34
C HIS A 219 -9.92 11.35 17.07
N VAL A 220 -11.25 11.38 16.87
CA VAL A 220 -12.16 10.38 17.45
C VAL A 220 -11.83 8.96 16.96
N SER A 221 -11.49 8.79 15.68
CA SER A 221 -11.12 7.49 15.14
C SER A 221 -9.81 6.94 15.73
N VAL A 222 -8.83 7.81 15.99
CA VAL A 222 -7.54 7.44 16.61
C VAL A 222 -7.73 7.06 18.06
N LEU A 223 -8.58 7.76 18.81
CA LEU A 223 -8.95 7.37 20.18
C LEU A 223 -9.59 5.98 20.21
N ARG A 224 -10.57 5.72 19.33
CA ARG A 224 -11.19 4.39 19.23
C ARG A 224 -10.18 3.30 18.86
N LEU A 225 -9.24 3.59 17.97
CA LEU A 225 -8.20 2.65 17.60
C LEU A 225 -7.27 2.34 18.78
N LYS A 226 -6.92 3.36 19.57
CA LYS A 226 -6.15 3.19 20.81
C LYS A 226 -6.90 2.31 21.80
N ASP A 227 -8.19 2.58 22.03
CA ASP A 227 -9.00 1.81 22.97
C ASP A 227 -9.14 0.35 22.52
N ASN A 228 -9.35 0.12 21.22
CA ASN A 228 -9.37 -1.22 20.63
C ASN A 228 -8.02 -1.94 20.79
N ALA A 229 -6.90 -1.23 20.59
CA ALA A 229 -5.57 -1.81 20.77
C ALA A 229 -5.32 -2.20 22.23
N GLN A 230 -5.76 -1.37 23.18
CA GLN A 230 -5.69 -1.69 24.61
C GLN A 230 -6.57 -2.90 24.97
N PHE A 231 -7.78 -2.97 24.43
CA PHE A 231 -8.67 -4.11 24.61
C PHE A 231 -8.06 -5.41 24.04
N ILE A 232 -7.51 -5.37 22.83
CA ILE A 232 -6.83 -6.52 22.21
C ILE A 232 -5.64 -6.94 23.06
N SER A 233 -4.84 -6.00 23.57
CA SER A 233 -3.71 -6.32 24.45
C SER A 233 -4.16 -7.08 25.71
N HIS A 234 -5.22 -6.60 26.37
CA HIS A 234 -5.76 -7.25 27.56
C HIS A 234 -6.32 -8.65 27.27
N GLU A 235 -7.01 -8.81 26.14
CA GLU A 235 -7.53 -10.11 25.71
C GLU A 235 -6.38 -11.09 25.38
N LEU A 236 -5.31 -10.62 24.73
CA LEU A 236 -4.12 -11.43 24.48
C LEU A 236 -3.43 -11.86 25.77
N ASP A 237 -3.31 -10.98 26.76
CA ASP A 237 -2.76 -11.32 28.07
C ASP A 237 -3.63 -12.36 28.78
N THR A 238 -4.96 -12.23 28.68
CA THR A 238 -5.91 -13.20 29.22
C THR A 238 -5.79 -14.55 28.52
N GLN A 239 -5.67 -14.57 27.19
CA GLN A 239 -5.49 -15.79 26.41
C GLN A 239 -4.14 -16.46 26.68
N ALA A 240 -3.07 -15.69 26.90
CA ALA A 240 -1.78 -16.23 27.30
C ALA A 240 -1.89 -16.97 28.65
N HIS A 241 -2.60 -16.37 29.62
CA HIS A 241 -2.83 -17.03 30.91
C HIS A 241 -3.64 -18.32 30.79
N VAL A 242 -4.72 -18.32 30.00
CA VAL A 242 -5.53 -19.53 29.75
C VAL A 242 -4.71 -20.61 29.05
N LEU A 243 -3.81 -20.24 28.13
CA LEU A 243 -2.91 -21.19 27.48
C LEU A 243 -1.97 -21.86 28.48
N ASP A 244 -1.35 -21.08 29.38
CA ASP A 244 -0.50 -21.63 30.44
C ASP A 244 -1.28 -22.61 31.34
N GLU A 245 -2.53 -22.28 31.71
CA GLU A 245 -3.39 -23.20 32.47
C GLU A 245 -3.70 -24.48 31.69
N THR A 246 -3.97 -24.36 30.39
CA THR A 246 -4.23 -25.54 29.54
C THR A 246 -3.00 -26.42 29.38
N GLU A 247 -1.80 -25.84 29.30
CA GLU A 247 -0.54 -26.58 29.26
C GLU A 247 -0.35 -27.41 30.54
N VAL A 248 -0.55 -26.79 31.70
CA VAL A 248 -0.51 -27.48 33.01
C VAL A 248 -1.53 -28.62 33.07
N HIS A 249 -2.75 -28.41 32.58
CA HIS A 249 -3.77 -29.46 32.53
C HIS A 249 -3.41 -30.60 31.55
N ILE A 250 -2.78 -30.29 30.41
CA ILE A 250 -2.28 -31.29 29.47
C ILE A 250 -1.18 -32.13 30.14
N GLU A 251 -0.23 -31.50 30.82
CA GLU A 251 0.84 -32.21 31.54
C GLU A 251 0.27 -33.16 32.62
N GLN A 252 -0.71 -32.69 33.40
CA GLN A 252 -1.39 -33.52 34.41
C GLN A 252 -2.12 -34.69 33.77
N THR A 253 -2.83 -34.45 32.67
CA THR A 253 -3.56 -35.49 31.94
C THR A 253 -2.59 -36.51 31.35
N GLU A 254 -1.47 -36.06 30.78
CA GLU A 254 -0.44 -36.93 30.25
C GLU A 254 0.19 -37.79 31.36
N ALA A 255 0.52 -37.20 32.51
CA ALA A 255 1.03 -37.93 33.67
C ALA A 255 0.03 -39.02 34.14
N HIS A 256 -1.26 -38.69 34.18
CA HIS A 256 -2.31 -39.63 34.54
C HIS A 256 -2.45 -40.76 33.51
N VAL A 257 -2.46 -40.46 32.21
CA VAL A 257 -2.49 -41.46 31.13
C VAL A 257 -1.26 -42.37 31.19
N ARG A 258 -0.06 -41.80 31.41
CA ARG A 258 1.17 -42.59 31.61
C ARG A 258 1.06 -43.50 32.82
N GLN A 259 0.47 -43.05 33.92
CA GLN A 259 0.25 -43.86 35.12
C GLN A 259 -0.75 -44.99 34.87
N LEU A 260 -1.86 -44.71 34.18
CA LEU A 260 -2.85 -45.72 33.79
C LEU A 260 -2.25 -46.78 32.87
N ASN A 261 -1.48 -46.37 31.86
CA ASN A 261 -0.78 -47.30 30.97
C ASN A 261 0.18 -48.21 31.75
N LYS A 262 0.96 -47.66 32.70
CA LYS A 262 1.81 -48.47 33.58
C LYS A 262 1.02 -49.48 34.42
N ARG A 263 -0.12 -49.07 34.99
CA ARG A 263 -0.98 -49.97 35.77
C ARG A 263 -1.59 -51.07 34.90
N LEU A 264 -2.02 -50.72 33.70
CA LEU A 264 -2.59 -51.65 32.73
C LEU A 264 -1.53 -52.66 32.26
N ASP A 265 -0.29 -52.23 31.99
CA ASP A 265 0.82 -53.13 31.67
C ASP A 265 1.13 -54.12 32.80
N VAL A 266 1.10 -53.66 34.06
CA VAL A 266 1.29 -54.53 35.24
C VAL A 266 0.14 -55.53 35.34
N ALA A 267 -1.11 -55.08 35.19
CA ALA A 267 -2.29 -55.96 35.23
C ALA A 267 -2.27 -57.00 34.11
N ILE A 268 -1.89 -56.61 32.88
CA ILE A 268 -1.74 -57.55 31.75
C ILE A 268 -0.65 -58.59 32.07
N LYS A 269 0.50 -58.16 32.61
CA LYS A 269 1.58 -59.09 33.00
C LYS A 269 1.13 -60.07 34.08
N GLU A 270 0.39 -59.60 35.08
CA GLU A 270 -0.14 -60.43 36.18
C GLU A 270 -1.20 -61.45 35.71
N ILE A 271 -2.07 -61.04 34.78
CA ILE A 271 -3.04 -61.96 34.15
C ILE A 271 -2.30 -63.01 33.30
N HIS A 272 -1.25 -62.62 32.58
CA HIS A 272 -0.50 -63.56 31.75
C HIS A 272 0.31 -64.57 32.61
N THR A 273 0.88 -64.16 33.75
CA THR A 273 1.60 -65.09 34.64
C THR A 273 0.65 -66.06 35.37
N SER A 274 -0.49 -65.57 35.85
CA SER A 274 -1.49 -66.40 36.55
C SER A 274 -2.20 -67.39 35.60
N SER A 275 -2.56 -66.95 34.39
CA SER A 275 -3.19 -67.83 33.40
C SER A 275 -2.26 -68.95 32.95
N VAL A 276 -0.96 -68.66 32.71
CA VAL A 276 0.05 -69.69 32.38
C VAL A 276 0.15 -70.74 33.49
N CYS A 277 0.17 -70.33 34.76
CA CYS A 277 0.17 -71.28 35.88
C CYS A 277 -1.10 -72.13 35.90
N SER A 278 -2.26 -71.53 35.68
CA SER A 278 -3.54 -72.26 35.62
C SER A 278 -3.59 -73.25 34.46
N TYR A 279 -3.07 -72.88 33.27
CA TYR A 279 -3.02 -73.76 32.10
C TYR A 279 -2.08 -74.94 32.32
N VAL A 280 -0.91 -74.70 32.93
CA VAL A 280 0.04 -75.77 33.30
C VAL A 280 -0.58 -76.71 34.33
N LEU A 281 -1.22 -76.19 35.38
CA LEU A 281 -1.92 -77.01 36.39
C LEU A 281 -3.07 -77.82 35.77
N CYS A 282 -3.86 -77.20 34.89
CA CYS A 282 -4.95 -77.88 34.19
C CYS A 282 -4.42 -79.01 33.29
N LEU A 283 -3.33 -78.77 32.57
CA LEU A 283 -2.67 -79.77 31.72
C LEU A 283 -2.12 -80.94 32.56
N LEU A 284 -1.46 -80.66 33.68
CA LEU A 284 -0.98 -81.69 34.61
C LEU A 284 -2.14 -82.54 35.18
N PHE A 285 -3.25 -81.90 35.55
CA PHE A 285 -4.43 -82.60 36.05
C PHE A 285 -5.06 -83.50 34.98
N LEU A 286 -5.14 -83.02 33.74
CA LEU A 286 -5.67 -83.78 32.60
C LEU A 286 -4.78 -84.99 32.29
N LEU A 287 -3.45 -84.82 32.30
CA LEU A 287 -2.50 -85.93 32.17
C LEU A 287 -2.62 -86.94 33.32
N PHE A 288 -2.82 -86.48 34.55
CA PHE A 288 -3.01 -87.35 35.71
C PHE A 288 -4.26 -88.23 35.58
N VAL A 289 -5.40 -87.64 35.21
CA VAL A 289 -6.65 -88.37 34.96
C VAL A 289 -6.47 -89.38 33.81
N LEU A 290 -5.82 -88.97 32.72
CA LEU A 290 -5.52 -89.86 31.59
C LEU A 290 -4.67 -91.06 32.03
N CYS A 291 -3.64 -90.83 32.85
CA CYS A 291 -2.79 -91.88 33.42
C CYS A 291 -3.59 -92.86 34.31
N LEU A 292 -4.50 -92.36 35.13
CA LEU A 292 -5.37 -93.20 35.95
C LEU A 292 -6.29 -94.07 35.10
N LEU A 293 -6.89 -93.50 34.05
CA LEU A 293 -7.73 -94.26 33.12
C LEU A 293 -6.95 -95.34 32.39
N LEU A 294 -5.73 -95.04 31.93
CA LEU A 294 -4.84 -96.03 31.32
C LEU A 294 -4.48 -97.16 32.28
N ARG A 295 -4.15 -96.84 33.53
CA ARG A 295 -3.84 -97.85 34.57
C ARG A 295 -5.04 -98.75 34.89
N VAL A 296 -6.25 -98.22 34.85
CA VAL A 296 -7.47 -99.02 35.06
C VAL A 296 -7.77 -99.91 33.86
N ALA A 297 -7.43 -99.46 32.65
CA ALA A 297 -7.67 -100.20 31.41
C ALA A 297 -6.65 -101.32 31.15
N THR A 298 -5.43 -101.20 31.69
CA THR A 298 -4.37 -102.22 31.63
C THR A 298 -4.46 -103.21 32.78
#